data_AF-A0A931M5U6-F1
#
_entry.id   AF-A0A931M5U6-F1
#
_cell.length_a   1.000
_cell.length_b   1.000
_cell.length_c   1.000
_cell.angle_alpha   90.00
_cell.angle_beta   90.00
_cell.angle_gamma   90.00
#
_symmetry.space_group_name_H-M   'P 1'
#
loop_
_entity.id
_entity.type
_entity.pdbx_description
1 polymer ?
#
loop_
_entity_poly.entity_id
_entity_poly.type
_entity_poly.pdbx_seq_one_letter_code
_entity_poly.pdbx_strand_id
1 'polypeptide(L)' 'YILEGELEMTIGGEVMVLKKGMVHVIPPNVLHSAVAHVDAKVVDFFSPARDDYR' A
#
# COMPACT_ATOMS: atom_id res chain seq x y z
N TYR A 1 6.14 -0.45 0.49
CA TYR A 1 7.26 0.52 0.62
C TYR A 1 7.18 1.48 -0.55
N ILE A 2 7.21 2.79 -0.30
CA ILE A 2 7.11 3.81 -1.37
C ILE A 2 8.50 4.13 -1.91
N LEU A 3 8.75 3.81 -3.18
CA LEU A 3 10.00 4.13 -3.88
C LEU A 3 10.00 5.58 -4.36
N GLU A 4 8.89 6.00 -4.97
CA GLU A 4 8.70 7.32 -5.60
C GLU A 4 7.22 7.74 -5.47
N GLY A 5 6.97 9.06 -5.46
CA GLY A 5 5.62 9.62 -5.31
C GLY A 5 5.04 9.51 -3.90
N GLU A 6 3.73 9.55 -3.83
CA GLU A 6 2.94 9.38 -2.61
C GLU A 6 1.62 8.64 -2.90
N LEU A 7 1.08 8.00 -1.87
CA LEU A 7 -0.14 7.19 -1.94
C LEU A 7 -1.06 7.58 -0.78
N GLU A 8 -2.28 8.02 -1.09
CA GLU A 8 -3.34 8.10 -0.08
C GLU A 8 -3.93 6.70 0.11
N MET A 9 -3.82 6.15 1.32
CA MET A 9 -4.34 4.84 1.66
C MET A 9 -5.44 4.96 2.70
N THR A 10 -6.50 4.19 2.53
CA THR A 10 -7.46 3.89 3.59
C THR A 10 -7.19 2.47 4.07
N ILE A 11 -6.92 2.27 5.36
CA ILE A 11 -6.64 0.95 5.96
C ILE A 11 -7.48 0.83 7.23
N GLY A 12 -8.42 -0.12 7.27
CA GLY A 12 -9.29 -0.29 8.44
C GLY A 12 -10.17 0.92 8.77
N GLY A 13 -10.43 1.79 7.80
CA GLY A 13 -11.19 3.03 7.95
C GLY A 13 -10.33 4.26 8.29
N GLU A 14 -9.04 4.10 8.54
CA GLU A 14 -8.12 5.23 8.76
C GLU A 14 -7.49 5.66 7.43
N VAL A 15 -7.51 6.97 7.17
CA VAL A 15 -6.90 7.56 5.97
C VAL A 15 -5.52 8.11 6.31
N MET A 16 -4.53 7.81 5.49
CA MET A 16 -3.17 8.30 5.64
C MET A 16 -2.46 8.48 4.29
N VAL A 17 -1.51 9.40 4.24
CA VAL A 17 -0.66 9.59 3.06
C VAL A 17 0.71 8.97 3.32
N LEU A 18 1.08 7.96 2.54
CA LEU A 18 2.40 7.35 2.56
C LEU A 18 3.29 8.03 1.52
N LYS A 19 4.47 8.48 1.96
CA LYS A 19 5.47 9.15 1.12
C LYS A 19 6.69 8.27 0.91
N LYS A 20 7.57 8.67 -0.01
CA LYS A 20 8.85 8.00 -0.28
C LYS A 20 9.56 7.56 1.01
N GLY A 21 9.98 6.30 1.05
CA GLY A 21 10.66 5.68 2.18
C GLY A 21 9.73 5.06 3.23
N MET A 22 8.43 5.37 3.22
CA MET A 22 7.49 4.84 4.19
C MET A 22 7.06 3.40 3.86
N VAL A 23 6.74 2.66 4.91
CA VAL A 23 6.13 1.33 4.85
C VAL A 23 4.95 1.28 5.81
N HIS A 24 3.94 0.50 5.45
CA HIS A 24 2.83 0.17 6.34
C HIS A 24 2.53 -1.32 6.24
N VAL A 25 2.16 -1.94 7.36
CA VAL A 25 1.70 -3.33 7.39
C VAL A 25 0.18 -3.32 7.39
N ILE A 26 -0.42 -4.05 6.45
CA ILE A 26 -1.87 -4.25 6.41
C ILE A 26 -2.16 -5.60 7.09
N PRO A 27 -2.90 -5.63 8.21
CA PRO A 27 -3.23 -6.89 8.86
C PRO A 27 -4.13 -7.78 7.97
N PRO A 28 -4.12 -9.11 8.17
CA PRO A 28 -4.99 -10.02 7.41
C PRO A 28 -6.47 -9.64 7.51
N ASN A 29 -7.20 -9.76 6.40
CA ASN A 29 -8.64 -9.49 6.29
C ASN A 29 -9.07 -8.03 6.58
N VAL A 30 -8.12 -7.09 6.71
CA VAL A 30 -8.44 -5.67 6.84
C VAL A 30 -8.70 -5.06 5.47
N LEU A 31 -9.86 -4.45 5.30
CA LEU A 31 -10.19 -3.70 4.09
C LEU A 31 -9.22 -2.54 3.92
N HIS A 32 -8.69 -2.41 2.71
CA HIS A 32 -7.77 -1.36 2.35
C HIS A 32 -7.96 -0.94 0.89
N SER A 33 -7.69 0.32 0.61
CA SER A 33 -7.67 0.90 -0.74
C SER A 33 -6.57 1.94 -0.84
N ALA A 34 -6.12 2.22 -2.05
CA ALA A 34 -5.10 3.22 -2.33
C ALA A 34 -5.49 4.09 -3.52
N VAL A 35 -5.19 5.37 -3.44
CA VAL A 35 -5.31 6.34 -4.53
C VAL A 35 -3.97 7.03 -4.72
N ALA A 36 -3.46 7.02 -5.95
CA ALA A 36 -2.28 7.77 -6.35
C ALA A 36 -2.73 9.08 -7.00
N HIS A 37 -2.47 10.22 -6.35
CA HIS A 37 -2.76 11.55 -6.90
C HIS A 37 -1.68 12.05 -7.86
N VAL A 38 -0.51 11.42 -7.81
CA VAL A 38 0.66 11.66 -8.66
C VAL A 38 1.24 10.30 -9.07
N ASP A 39 2.11 10.28 -10.08
CA ASP A 39 2.85 9.07 -10.43
C ASP A 39 3.58 8.52 -9.21
N ALA A 40 3.34 7.25 -8.90
CA ALA A 40 3.88 6.57 -7.73
C ALA A 40 4.47 5.22 -8.11
N LYS A 41 5.58 4.87 -7.45
CA LYS A 41 6.21 3.56 -7.56
C LYS A 41 6.30 2.94 -6.19
N VAL A 42 5.76 1.74 -6.04
CA VAL A 42 5.69 1.05 -4.74
C VAL A 42 6.16 -0.39 -4.87
N VAL A 43 6.57 -0.96 -3.74
CA VAL A 43 6.79 -2.40 -3.60
C VAL A 43 5.80 -2.95 -2.60
N ASP A 44 5.00 -3.90 -3.07
CA ASP A 44 4.04 -4.65 -2.28
C ASP A 44 4.58 -6.04 -1.95
N PHE A 45 4.50 -6.39 -0.68
CA PHE A 45 4.95 -7.68 -0.16
C PHE A 45 3.76 -8.41 0.41
N PHE A 46 3.58 -9.66 0.01
CA PHE A 46 2.49 -10.52 0.48
C PHE A 46 3.08 -11.76 1.14
N SER A 47 2.49 -12.15 2.28
CA SER A 47 2.78 -13.40 2.97
C SER A 47 1.46 -14.00 3.47
N PRO A 48 1.05 -15.19 3.01
CA PRO A 48 1.72 -16.02 1.99
C PRO A 48 1.75 -15.35 0.60
N ALA A 49 2.49 -15.95 -0.34
CA ALA A 49 2.56 -15.46 -1.70
C ALA A 49 1.17 -15.40 -2.37
N ARG A 50 0.98 -14.41 -3.23
CA ARG A 50 -0.23 -14.24 -4.05
C ARG A 50 -0.17 -15.21 -5.23
N ASP A 51 -0.88 -16.34 -5.12
CA ASP A 51 -0.92 -17.36 -6.18
C ASP A 51 -1.56 -16.84 -7.47
N ASP A 52 -2.43 -15.83 -7.37
CA ASP A 52 -3.07 -15.16 -8.49
C ASP A 52 -2.12 -14.27 -9.33
N TYR A 53 -0.90 -14.01 -8.86
CA TYR A 53 0.13 -13.27 -9.59
C TYR A 53 1.17 -14.19 -10.27
N ARG A 54 0.96 -15.51 -10.23
CA ARG A 54 1.83 -16.50 -10.90
C ARG A 54 1.53 -16.64 -12.39
#